data_AF-A0A1F3XV15-F1
#
_entry.id   AF-A0A1F3XV15-F1
#
_cell.length_a   1.000
_cell.length_b   1.000
_cell.length_c   1.000
_cell.angle_alpha   90.00
_cell.angle_beta   90.00
_cell.angle_gamma   90.00
#
_symmetry.space_group_name_H-M   'P 1'
#
loop_
_entity.id
_entity.type
_entity.pdbx_description
1 polymer ?
#
loop_
_entity_poly.entity_id
_entity_poly.type
_entity_poly.pdbx_seq_one_letter_code
_entity_poly.pdbx_strand_id
1 'polypeptide(L)'
;MFNNVIRQTRRNLGLTQAKLSQISGVSLPFIQNMEAGRANPSVGVLGAVLAPLGLTLEIGHAQPNWDDLAALGVPLISKSGTRKIPPTPEALLQGLTCACFELRSSGSSNDPRKREAIQAVILAIMIHFPRFFERCARIPGFAEFIPEQPTARLIKLSRQALSVLATYL
;
A
#
# COMPACT_ATOMS: atom_id res chain seq x y z
N MET A 1 7.82 11.70 9.61
CA MET A 1 6.69 12.54 9.14
C MET A 1 7.24 13.69 8.29
N PHE A 2 6.46 14.15 7.29
CA PHE A 2 6.91 15.10 6.26
C PHE A 2 7.40 16.46 6.80
N ASN A 3 6.92 16.89 7.96
CA ASN A 3 7.35 18.12 8.65
C ASN A 3 8.87 18.14 8.92
N ASN A 4 9.45 16.99 9.28
CA ASN A 4 10.89 16.89 9.51
C ASN A 4 11.69 17.05 8.20
N VAL A 5 11.16 16.52 7.09
CA VAL A 5 11.78 16.67 5.76
C VAL A 5 11.81 18.15 5.38
N ILE A 6 10.68 18.85 5.50
CA ILE A 6 10.58 20.30 5.23
C ILE A 6 11.58 21.08 6.08
N ARG A 7 11.59 20.84 7.40
CA ARG A 7 12.49 21.54 8.34
C ARG A 7 13.97 21.31 8.01
N GLN A 8 14.34 20.07 7.72
CA GLN A 8 15.72 19.70 7.43
C GLN A 8 16.17 20.28 6.09
N THR A 9 15.35 20.15 5.04
CA THR A 9 15.66 20.73 3.72
C THR A 9 15.80 22.25 3.81
N ARG A 10 14.88 22.93 4.51
CA ARG A 10 14.99 24.38 4.74
C ARG A 10 16.31 24.76 5.41
N ARG A 11 16.72 24.03 6.45
CA ARG A 11 17.98 24.26 7.17
C ARG A 11 19.20 23.99 6.30
N ASN A 12 19.19 22.92 5.52
CA ASN A 12 20.27 22.58 4.60
C ASN A 12 20.44 23.65 3.51
N LEU A 13 19.35 24.30 3.10
CA LEU A 13 19.34 25.43 2.17
C LEU A 13 19.68 26.79 2.83
N GLY A 14 19.98 26.83 4.14
CA GLY A 14 20.30 28.07 4.86
C GLY A 14 19.13 29.05 5.02
N LEU A 15 17.89 28.61 4.79
CA LEU A 15 16.71 29.47 4.84
C LEU A 15 16.17 29.60 6.27
N THR A 16 15.75 30.81 6.66
CA THR A 16 14.97 31.00 7.90
C THR A 16 13.51 30.64 7.68
N GLN A 17 12.74 30.42 8.76
CA GLN A 17 11.29 30.21 8.64
C GLN A 17 10.58 31.45 8.05
N ALA A 18 11.05 32.65 8.39
CA ALA A 18 10.56 33.90 7.82
C ALA A 18 10.86 33.99 6.32
N LYS A 19 12.06 33.55 5.89
CA LYS A 19 12.39 33.53 4.47
C LYS A 19 11.55 32.53 3.70
N LEU A 20 11.35 31.33 4.25
CA LEU A 20 10.46 30.33 3.65
C LEU A 20 9.03 30.87 3.53
N SER A 21 8.50 31.48 4.59
CA SER A 21 7.19 32.13 4.59
C SER A 21 7.05 33.16 3.47
N GLN A 22 8.06 34.03 3.31
CA GLN A 22 8.07 35.05 2.26
C GLN A 22 8.03 34.44 0.85
N ILE A 23 8.88 33.45 0.58
CA ILE A 23 9.02 32.88 -0.78
C ILE A 23 7.94 31.86 -1.11
N SER A 24 7.30 31.24 -0.11
CA SER A 24 6.17 30.32 -0.32
C SER A 24 4.81 31.03 -0.34
N GLY A 25 4.74 32.31 0.06
CA GLY A 25 3.48 33.04 0.21
C GLY A 25 2.60 32.50 1.36
N VAL A 26 3.16 31.73 2.29
CA VAL A 26 2.45 31.13 3.42
C VAL A 26 2.86 31.84 4.70
N SER A 27 1.92 32.10 5.61
CA SER A 27 2.23 32.89 6.81
C SER A 27 3.27 32.22 7.71
N LEU A 28 4.12 33.05 8.35
CA LEU A 28 5.16 32.57 9.26
C LEU A 28 4.60 31.70 10.41
N PRO A 29 3.49 32.06 11.08
CA PRO A 29 2.88 31.20 12.09
C PRO A 29 2.49 29.82 11.54
N PHE A 30 2.05 29.77 10.28
CA PHE A 30 1.68 28.51 9.64
C PHE A 30 2.90 27.64 9.32
N ILE A 31 4.00 28.23 8.82
CA ILE A 31 5.29 27.53 8.65
C ILE A 31 5.80 26.96 9.98
N GLN A 32 5.73 27.74 11.06
CA GLN A 32 6.13 27.29 12.40
C GLN A 32 5.29 26.10 12.89
N ASN A 33 3.97 26.19 12.74
CA ASN A 33 3.07 25.09 13.11
C ASN A 33 3.26 23.87 12.21
N MET A 34 3.55 24.06 10.92
CA MET A 34 3.83 22.97 10.00
C MET A 34 5.09 22.21 10.39
N GLU A 35 6.21 22.90 10.62
CA GLU A 35 7.46 22.26 11.05
C GLU A 35 7.34 21.58 12.43
N ALA A 36 6.47 22.11 13.30
CA ALA A 36 6.16 21.53 14.59
C ALA A 36 5.12 20.38 14.56
N GLY A 37 4.58 20.04 13.38
CA GLY A 37 3.59 18.97 13.23
C GLY A 37 2.18 19.31 13.74
N ARG A 38 1.87 20.61 13.92
CA ARG A 38 0.57 21.11 14.40
C ARG A 38 -0.32 21.70 13.31
N ALA A 39 0.18 21.85 12.08
CA ALA A 39 -0.60 22.39 10.96
C ALA A 39 -1.32 21.28 10.18
N ASN A 40 -2.45 21.64 9.56
CA ASN A 40 -3.19 20.81 8.61
C ASN A 40 -3.25 21.51 7.23
N PRO A 41 -2.15 21.49 6.43
CA PRO A 41 -2.12 22.14 5.14
C PRO A 41 -3.01 21.43 4.11
N SER A 42 -3.66 22.20 3.24
CA SER A 42 -4.20 21.65 2.00
C SER A 42 -3.06 21.22 1.07
N VAL A 43 -3.35 20.37 0.07
CA VAL A 43 -2.36 19.95 -0.93
C VAL A 43 -1.73 21.15 -1.64
N GLY A 44 -2.53 22.18 -1.96
CA GLY A 44 -2.04 23.40 -2.58
C GLY A 44 -1.08 24.19 -1.68
N VAL A 45 -1.41 24.34 -0.39
CA VAL A 45 -0.53 25.01 0.58
C VAL A 45 0.75 24.22 0.80
N LEU A 46 0.66 22.89 0.87
CA LEU A 46 1.83 22.03 0.97
C LEU A 46 2.73 22.19 -0.26
N GLY A 47 2.15 22.15 -1.47
CA GLY A 47 2.87 22.38 -2.72
C GLY A 47 3.59 23.73 -2.76
N ALA A 48 2.94 24.81 -2.30
CA ALA A 48 3.54 26.15 -2.23
C ALA A 48 4.75 26.21 -1.28
N VAL A 49 4.74 25.42 -0.19
CA VAL A 49 5.89 25.31 0.74
C VAL A 49 7.00 24.42 0.17
N LEU A 50 6.65 23.34 -0.54
CA LEU A 50 7.62 22.39 -1.11
C LEU A 50 8.39 22.98 -2.30
N ALA A 51 7.73 23.75 -3.16
CA ALA A 51 8.33 24.35 -4.36
C ALA A 51 9.64 25.14 -4.11
N PRO A 52 9.70 26.12 -3.18
CA PRO A 52 10.94 26.84 -2.89
C PRO A 52 12.02 25.99 -2.22
N LEU A 53 11.67 24.80 -1.72
CA LEU A 53 12.61 23.84 -1.15
C LEU A 53 13.15 22.84 -2.19
N GLY A 54 12.72 22.96 -3.45
CA GLY A 54 13.07 21.98 -4.50
C GLY A 54 12.44 20.61 -4.28
N LEU A 55 11.33 20.55 -3.53
CA LEU A 55 10.62 19.32 -3.22
C LEU A 55 9.34 19.23 -4.06
N THR A 56 8.97 18.00 -4.41
CA THR A 56 7.71 17.69 -5.10
C THR A 56 6.85 16.76 -4.24
N LEU A 57 5.54 16.80 -4.45
CA LEU A 57 4.62 15.81 -3.92
C LEU A 57 4.25 14.86 -5.05
N GLU A 58 4.46 13.56 -4.83
CA GLU A 58 4.12 12.52 -5.80
C GLU A 58 3.05 11.60 -5.23
N ILE A 59 2.11 11.21 -6.09
CA ILE A 59 1.11 10.18 -5.78
C ILE A 59 1.63 8.89 -6.37
N GLY A 60 2.03 7.96 -5.50
CA GLY A 60 2.48 6.63 -5.88
C GLY A 60 1.44 5.56 -5.58
N HIS A 61 1.63 4.38 -6.17
CA HIS A 61 0.90 3.19 -5.77
C HIS A 61 1.44 2.68 -4.43
N ALA A 62 0.54 2.38 -3.50
CA ALA A 62 0.92 1.69 -2.27
C ALA A 62 1.48 0.30 -2.62
N GLN A 63 2.64 -0.03 -2.06
CA GLN A 63 3.18 -1.39 -2.16
C GLN A 63 2.44 -2.30 -1.17
N PRO A 64 2.17 -3.56 -1.54
CA PRO A 64 1.56 -4.51 -0.63
C PRO A 64 2.54 -4.83 0.51
N ASN A 65 2.04 -4.85 1.74
CA ASN A 65 2.78 -5.46 2.82
C ASN A 65 2.53 -6.97 2.79
N TRP A 66 3.51 -7.73 2.28
CA TRP A 66 3.42 -9.18 2.13
C TRP A 66 3.30 -9.92 3.48
N ASP A 67 3.83 -9.36 4.58
CA ASP A 67 3.66 -9.94 5.92
C ASP A 67 2.21 -9.77 6.41
N ASP A 68 1.56 -8.64 6.12
CA ASP A 68 0.16 -8.42 6.46
C ASP A 68 -0.75 -9.33 5.61
N LEU A 69 -0.44 -9.49 4.32
CA LEU A 69 -1.12 -10.45 3.45
C LEU A 69 -0.97 -11.89 3.95
N ALA A 70 0.21 -12.28 4.42
CA ALA A 70 0.40 -13.60 5.03
C ALA A 70 -0.50 -13.79 6.27
N ALA A 71 -0.62 -12.75 7.11
CA ALA A 71 -1.52 -12.76 8.25
C ALA A 71 -3.02 -12.76 7.88
N LEU A 72 -3.37 -12.33 6.66
CA LEU A 72 -4.70 -12.39 6.06
C LEU A 72 -4.97 -13.72 5.33
N GLY A 73 -4.04 -14.68 5.36
CA GLY A 73 -4.25 -16.01 4.76
C GLY A 73 -3.64 -16.18 3.38
N VAL A 74 -2.87 -15.21 2.87
CA VAL A 74 -2.03 -15.47 1.70
C VAL A 74 -0.95 -16.48 2.11
N PRO A 75 -0.78 -17.62 1.40
CA PRO A 75 0.07 -18.71 1.84
C PRO A 75 1.56 -18.42 1.58
N LEU A 76 2.10 -17.49 2.36
CA LEU A 76 3.50 -17.07 2.38
C LEU A 76 4.05 -17.15 3.80
N ILE A 77 5.37 -17.26 3.93
CA ILE A 77 6.05 -17.24 5.22
C ILE A 77 6.22 -15.76 5.62
N SER A 78 5.53 -15.34 6.69
CA SER A 78 5.72 -14.02 7.27
C SER A 78 7.07 -13.94 7.99
N LYS A 79 7.82 -12.87 7.77
CA LYS A 79 9.04 -12.57 8.55
C LYS A 79 8.72 -11.87 9.87
N SER A 80 7.54 -11.26 9.95
CA SER A 80 7.02 -10.56 11.14
C SER A 80 5.98 -11.43 11.85
N GLY A 81 6.29 -11.87 13.07
CA GLY A 81 5.38 -12.71 13.87
C GLY A 81 4.12 -11.99 14.38
N THR A 82 4.02 -10.67 14.22
CA THR A 82 2.89 -9.87 14.72
C THR A 82 2.05 -9.32 13.58
N ARG A 83 0.77 -9.70 13.54
CA ARG A 83 -0.27 -9.11 12.68
C ARG A 83 -0.44 -7.64 13.04
N LYS A 84 -0.22 -6.72 12.08
CA LYS A 84 -0.38 -5.27 12.30
C LYS A 84 -1.78 -4.76 11.96
N ILE A 85 -2.54 -5.49 11.13
CA ILE A 85 -3.83 -5.06 10.59
C ILE A 85 -4.93 -6.06 10.99
N PRO A 86 -6.12 -5.61 11.42
CA PRO A 86 -7.25 -6.50 11.70
C PRO A 86 -7.67 -7.28 10.44
N PRO A 87 -8.05 -8.57 10.57
CA PRO A 87 -8.49 -9.36 9.43
C PRO A 87 -9.89 -8.95 9.00
N THR A 88 -9.98 -8.14 7.95
CA THR A 88 -11.26 -7.68 7.38
C THR A 88 -11.30 -7.94 5.86
N PRO A 89 -12.50 -8.09 5.28
CA PRO A 89 -12.65 -8.17 3.82
C PRO A 89 -12.01 -6.98 3.09
N GLU A 90 -12.08 -5.78 3.67
CA GLU A 90 -11.53 -4.54 3.11
C GLU A 90 -10.00 -4.55 3.12
N ALA A 91 -9.39 -5.00 4.22
CA ALA A 91 -7.93 -5.13 4.32
C ALA A 91 -7.40 -6.13 3.29
N LEU A 92 -8.10 -7.26 3.11
CA LEU A 92 -7.76 -8.23 2.08
C LEU A 92 -7.92 -7.64 0.66
N LEU A 93 -9.02 -6.96 0.38
CA LEU A 93 -9.27 -6.34 -0.93
C LEU A 93 -8.19 -5.31 -1.29
N GLN A 94 -7.81 -4.46 -0.33
CA GLN A 94 -6.73 -3.50 -0.50
C GLN A 94 -5.38 -4.20 -0.72
N GLY A 95 -5.07 -5.22 0.09
CA GLY A 95 -3.85 -6.00 -0.04
C GLY A 95 -3.75 -6.70 -1.40
N LEU A 96 -4.83 -7.34 -1.86
CA LEU A 96 -4.92 -7.97 -3.18
C LEU A 96 -4.75 -6.95 -4.31
N THR A 97 -5.36 -5.76 -4.18
CA THR A 97 -5.20 -4.67 -5.16
C THR A 97 -3.73 -4.28 -5.33
N CYS A 98 -3.03 -4.02 -4.21
CA CYS A 98 -1.62 -3.68 -4.22
C CYS A 98 -0.74 -4.83 -4.73
N ALA A 99 -1.06 -6.08 -4.37
CA ALA A 99 -0.32 -7.27 -4.79
C ALA A 99 -0.45 -7.55 -6.29
N CYS A 100 -1.66 -7.51 -6.83
CA CYS A 100 -1.89 -7.66 -8.27
C CYS A 100 -1.19 -6.54 -9.05
N PHE A 101 -1.19 -5.31 -8.53
CA PHE A 101 -0.47 -4.21 -9.16
C PHE A 101 1.05 -4.43 -9.14
N GLU A 102 1.65 -4.73 -7.99
CA GLU A 102 3.11 -5.01 -7.87
C GLU A 102 3.54 -6.08 -8.88
N LEU A 103 2.85 -7.22 -8.88
CA LEU A 103 3.22 -8.37 -9.70
C LEU A 103 3.08 -8.11 -11.21
N ARG A 104 2.20 -7.19 -11.63
CA ARG A 104 2.07 -6.75 -13.03
C ARG A 104 3.15 -5.76 -13.43
N SER A 105 3.49 -4.83 -12.53
CA SER A 105 4.47 -3.77 -12.79
C SER A 105 5.93 -4.26 -12.73
N SER A 106 6.21 -5.35 -12.01
CA SER A 106 7.56 -5.91 -11.88
C SER A 106 8.00 -6.67 -13.14
N GLY A 107 8.47 -5.95 -14.17
CA GLY A 107 8.96 -6.50 -15.44
C GLY A 107 10.26 -7.32 -15.40
N SER A 108 10.79 -7.72 -14.23
CA SER A 108 12.00 -8.57 -14.14
C SER A 108 12.23 -9.31 -12.81
N SER A 109 11.50 -8.99 -11.74
CA SER A 109 11.51 -9.77 -10.48
C SER A 109 10.18 -10.50 -10.31
N ASN A 110 9.84 -11.35 -11.27
CA ASN A 110 8.68 -12.24 -11.22
C ASN A 110 8.92 -13.26 -10.10
N ASP A 111 8.62 -12.91 -8.85
CA ASP A 111 8.70 -13.85 -7.73
C ASP A 111 7.57 -14.88 -7.90
N PRO A 112 7.90 -16.11 -8.37
CA PRO A 112 6.89 -17.09 -8.72
C PRO A 112 6.12 -17.53 -7.46
N ARG A 113 6.71 -17.39 -6.26
CA ARG A 113 6.07 -17.76 -5.00
C ARG A 113 4.96 -16.78 -4.64
N LYS A 114 5.21 -15.47 -4.78
CA LYS A 114 4.19 -14.44 -4.56
C LYS A 114 3.03 -14.61 -5.54
N ARG A 115 3.34 -14.88 -6.81
CA ARG A 115 2.31 -15.12 -7.83
C ARG A 115 1.47 -16.35 -7.51
N GLU A 116 2.11 -17.47 -7.18
CA GLU A 116 1.41 -18.71 -6.82
C GLU A 116 0.55 -18.53 -5.56
N ALA A 117 1.03 -17.76 -4.57
CA ALA A 117 0.27 -17.47 -3.36
C ALA A 117 -0.98 -16.62 -3.63
N ILE A 118 -0.88 -15.61 -4.50
CA ILE A 118 -2.05 -14.84 -4.93
C ILE A 118 -3.03 -15.72 -5.71
N GLN A 119 -2.55 -16.55 -6.63
CA GLN A 119 -3.40 -17.51 -7.36
C GLN A 119 -4.13 -18.47 -6.41
N ALA A 120 -3.48 -18.93 -5.35
CA ALA A 120 -4.08 -19.82 -4.35
C ALA A 120 -5.24 -19.14 -3.60
N VAL A 121 -5.05 -17.87 -3.22
CA VAL A 121 -6.08 -17.06 -2.55
C VAL A 121 -7.25 -16.78 -3.49
N ILE A 122 -6.97 -16.41 -4.74
CA ILE A 122 -8.00 -16.19 -5.75
C ILE A 122 -8.81 -17.46 -5.98
N LEU A 123 -8.15 -18.62 -6.07
CA LEU A 123 -8.81 -19.91 -6.21
C LEU A 123 -9.71 -20.22 -5.00
N ALA A 124 -9.23 -19.97 -3.78
CA ALA A 124 -10.04 -20.14 -2.57
C ALA A 124 -11.27 -19.21 -2.55
N ILE A 125 -11.08 -17.93 -2.91
CA ILE A 125 -12.15 -16.93 -3.00
C ILE A 125 -13.19 -17.31 -4.06
N MET A 126 -12.73 -17.69 -5.25
CA MET A 126 -13.58 -18.07 -6.37
C MET A 126 -14.47 -19.28 -6.03
N ILE A 127 -13.94 -20.27 -5.32
CA ILE A 127 -14.67 -21.50 -4.98
C ILE A 127 -15.62 -21.27 -3.79
N HIS A 128 -15.15 -20.60 -2.73
CA HIS A 128 -15.85 -20.60 -1.44
C HIS A 128 -16.59 -19.29 -1.13
N PHE A 129 -16.21 -18.17 -1.75
CA PHE A 129 -16.71 -16.84 -1.41
C PHE A 129 -17.18 -16.07 -2.67
N PRO A 130 -18.17 -16.56 -3.44
CA PRO A 130 -18.54 -16.00 -4.74
C PRO A 130 -18.97 -14.52 -4.68
N ARG A 131 -19.67 -14.10 -3.62
CA ARG A 131 -20.03 -12.67 -3.42
C ARG A 131 -18.80 -11.79 -3.20
N PHE A 132 -17.77 -12.30 -2.53
CA PHE A 132 -16.52 -11.58 -2.35
C PHE A 132 -15.66 -11.61 -3.62
N PHE A 133 -15.73 -12.70 -4.39
CA PHE A 133 -15.12 -12.80 -5.71
C PHE A 133 -15.63 -11.71 -6.66
N GLU A 134 -16.94 -11.44 -6.69
CA GLU A 134 -17.52 -10.35 -7.49
C GLU A 134 -16.93 -8.98 -7.14
N ARG A 135 -16.59 -8.74 -5.86
CA ARG A 135 -15.88 -7.53 -5.43
C ARG A 135 -14.45 -7.51 -5.97
N CYS A 136 -13.75 -8.63 -5.85
CA CYS A 136 -12.36 -8.78 -6.31
C CYS A 136 -12.22 -8.68 -7.83
N ALA A 137 -13.22 -9.15 -8.59
CA ALA A 137 -13.24 -9.08 -10.05
C ALA A 137 -13.19 -7.65 -10.61
N ARG A 138 -13.49 -6.64 -9.77
CA ARG A 138 -13.38 -5.21 -10.12
C ARG A 138 -11.95 -4.67 -9.99
N ILE A 139 -11.04 -5.42 -9.39
CA ILE A 139 -9.63 -5.02 -9.23
C ILE A 139 -8.95 -5.07 -10.60
N PRO A 140 -8.31 -3.98 -11.06
CA PRO A 140 -7.58 -3.96 -12.32
C PRO A 140 -6.46 -5.02 -12.37
N GLY A 141 -6.50 -5.88 -13.39
CA GLY A 141 -5.50 -6.93 -13.58
C GLY A 141 -5.67 -8.17 -12.70
N PHE A 142 -6.73 -8.24 -11.88
CA PHE A 142 -7.01 -9.42 -11.06
C PHE A 142 -7.26 -10.69 -11.88
N ALA A 143 -7.97 -10.55 -13.01
CA ALA A 143 -8.27 -11.66 -13.90
C ALA A 143 -7.01 -12.36 -14.46
N GLU A 144 -5.89 -11.64 -14.59
CA GLU A 144 -4.60 -12.18 -15.06
C GLU A 144 -3.98 -13.20 -14.08
N PHE A 145 -4.50 -13.25 -12.85
CA PHE A 145 -4.07 -14.16 -11.79
C PHE A 145 -5.08 -15.27 -11.51
N ILE A 146 -6.15 -15.41 -12.30
CA ILE A 146 -7.05 -16.56 -12.18
C ILE A 146 -6.35 -17.78 -12.81
N PRO A 147 -6.17 -18.89 -12.07
CA PRO A 147 -5.51 -20.07 -12.62
C PRO A 147 -6.47 -20.81 -13.57
N GLU A 148 -6.09 -20.95 -14.85
CA GLU A 148 -6.86 -21.73 -15.83
C GLU A 148 -6.86 -23.23 -15.50
N GLN A 149 -5.71 -23.77 -15.10
CA GLN A 149 -5.54 -25.18 -14.72
C GLN A 149 -4.79 -25.27 -13.37
N PRO A 150 -5.50 -25.43 -12.25
CA PRO A 150 -4.88 -25.46 -10.94
C PRO A 150 -4.11 -26.76 -10.71
N THR A 151 -2.82 -26.65 -10.41
CA THR A 151 -1.97 -27.79 -10.05
C THR A 151 -2.35 -28.35 -8.67
N ALA A 152 -1.96 -29.60 -8.37
CA ALA A 152 -2.17 -30.20 -7.05
C ALA A 152 -1.55 -29.36 -5.91
N ARG A 153 -0.41 -28.73 -6.17
CA ARG A 153 0.24 -27.80 -5.24
C ARG A 153 -0.61 -26.55 -5.00
N LEU A 154 -1.15 -25.95 -6.07
CA LEU A 154 -2.01 -24.77 -5.95
C LEU A 154 -3.30 -25.06 -5.17
N ILE A 155 -3.90 -26.25 -5.38
CA ILE A 155 -5.07 -26.71 -4.62
C ILE A 155 -4.72 -26.89 -3.12
N LYS A 156 -3.52 -27.38 -2.81
CA LYS A 156 -3.07 -27.46 -1.41
C LYS A 156 -2.93 -26.08 -0.77
N LEU A 157 -2.33 -25.14 -1.50
CA LEU A 157 -2.14 -23.76 -1.02
C LEU A 157 -3.48 -23.03 -0.87
N SER A 158 -4.46 -23.27 -1.75
CA SER A 158 -5.79 -22.65 -1.64
C SER A 158 -6.55 -23.16 -0.42
N ARG A 159 -6.41 -24.44 -0.07
CA ARG A 159 -6.95 -25.00 1.18
C ARG A 159 -6.29 -24.38 2.41
N GLN A 160 -4.98 -24.14 2.36
CA GLN A 160 -4.28 -23.44 3.44
C GLN A 160 -4.82 -22.01 3.58
N ALA A 161 -4.98 -21.28 2.48
CA ALA A 161 -5.55 -19.92 2.50
C ALA A 161 -6.96 -19.91 3.08
N LEU A 162 -7.81 -20.85 2.64
CA LEU A 162 -9.20 -21.00 3.08
C LEU A 162 -9.32 -21.07 4.61
N SER A 163 -8.40 -21.77 5.29
CA SER A 163 -8.43 -21.90 6.75
C SER A 163 -8.40 -20.58 7.50
N VAL A 164 -7.77 -19.56 6.92
CA VAL A 164 -7.69 -18.21 7.49
C VAL A 164 -8.82 -17.33 6.95
N LEU A 165 -9.09 -17.39 5.65
CA LEU A 165 -10.14 -16.59 5.01
C LEU A 165 -11.53 -16.83 5.63
N ALA A 166 -11.87 -18.09 5.91
CA ALA A 166 -13.15 -18.47 6.52
C ALA A 166 -13.40 -17.88 7.91
N THR A 167 -12.38 -17.28 8.54
CA THR A 167 -12.54 -16.64 9.85
C THR A 167 -13.11 -15.21 9.76
N TYR A 168 -13.14 -14.60 8.56
CA TYR A 168 -13.55 -13.20 8.41
C TYR A 168 -14.20 -12.83 7.06
N LEU A 169 -14.24 -13.72 6.08
CA LEU A 169 -15.00 -13.57 4.82
C LEU A 169 -16.36 -14.27 4.91
#